data_AF-A0A0A0DK26-F1
#
_entry.id   AF-A0A0A0DK26-F1
#
_cell.length_a   1.000
_cell.length_b   1.000
_cell.length_c   1.000
_cell.angle_alpha   90.00
_cell.angle_beta   90.00
_cell.angle_gamma   90.00
#
_symmetry.space_group_name_H-M   'P 1'
#
loop_
_entity.id
_entity.type
_entity.pdbx_description
1 polymer ?
#
loop_
_entity_poly.entity_id
_entity_poly.type
_entity_poly.pdbx_seq_one_letter_code
_entity_poly.pdbx_strand_id
1 'polypeptide(L)'
;MINLFMNYFGQFDHAIDEEGENKGIFLIYSHYPIFIGLIMVTVSMSFLVNPEAHHLFTTSFFYAGIGLFQAAVLSNGRFNKSYLKYDKIYYGLQATFFLIGLLLSLLFSDNPTIVIAIATLMTLAMEIHFTHFYMTQTKKFSTPNWELF
;
A
#
# COMPACT_ATOMS: atom_id res chain seq x y z
N MET A 1 2.47 -0.78 -10.03
CA MET A 1 1.93 -2.10 -9.65
C MET A 1 2.90 -2.91 -8.81
N ILE A 2 4.18 -3.05 -9.19
CA ILE A 2 5.14 -3.87 -8.43
C ILE A 2 5.29 -3.45 -6.95
N ASN A 3 5.38 -2.16 -6.65
CA ASN A 3 5.49 -1.67 -5.26
C ASN A 3 4.26 -2.02 -4.41
N LEU A 4 3.06 -1.95 -5.00
CA LEU A 4 1.84 -2.36 -4.31
C LEU A 4 1.87 -3.86 -4.01
N PHE A 5 2.30 -4.67 -4.99
CA PHE A 5 2.47 -6.10 -4.79
C PHE A 5 3.49 -6.43 -3.69
N MET A 6 4.66 -5.78 -3.68
CA MET A 6 5.68 -6.01 -2.65
C MET A 6 5.16 -5.64 -1.25
N ASN A 7 4.43 -4.54 -1.12
CA ASN A 7 3.80 -4.13 0.14
C ASN A 7 2.79 -5.17 0.63
N TYR A 8 1.89 -5.61 -0.26
CA TYR A 8 0.94 -6.68 0.03
C TYR A 8 1.66 -7.97 0.44
N PHE A 9 2.65 -8.40 -0.34
CA PHE A 9 3.41 -9.61 -0.08
C PHE A 9 4.11 -9.54 1.27
N GLY A 10 4.87 -8.49 1.55
CA GLY A 10 5.54 -8.31 2.82
C GLY A 10 4.57 -8.25 4.01
N GLN A 11 3.42 -7.59 3.86
CA GLN A 11 2.38 -7.55 4.89
C GLN A 11 1.80 -8.93 5.17
N PHE A 12 1.33 -9.64 4.15
CA PHE A 12 0.56 -10.87 4.34
C PHE A 12 1.40 -12.12 4.54
N ASP A 13 2.56 -12.21 3.89
CA ASP A 13 3.45 -13.37 3.94
C ASP A 13 4.44 -13.27 5.11
N HIS A 14 4.97 -12.08 5.40
CA HIS A 14 6.04 -11.92 6.38
C HIS A 14 5.59 -11.28 7.70
N ALA A 15 4.70 -10.29 7.67
CA ALA A 15 4.38 -9.49 8.87
C ALA A 15 3.28 -10.09 9.75
N ILE A 16 2.28 -10.74 9.14
CA ILE A 16 1.16 -11.36 9.86
C ILE A 16 1.64 -12.48 10.78
N ASP A 17 0.97 -12.61 11.92
CA ASP A 17 1.13 -13.69 12.88
C ASP A 17 0.15 -14.82 12.55
N GLU A 18 0.65 -15.86 11.88
CA GLU A 18 -0.14 -17.04 11.49
C GLU A 18 -0.48 -17.94 12.67
N GLU A 19 0.32 -17.89 13.74
CA GLU A 19 0.11 -18.69 14.96
C GLU A 19 -0.81 -17.99 15.98
N GLY A 20 -1.12 -16.71 15.75
CA GLY A 20 -1.99 -15.93 16.63
C GLY A 20 -3.43 -16.47 16.67
N GLU A 21 -4.11 -16.30 17.82
CA GLU A 21 -5.52 -16.71 18.02
C GLU A 21 -6.53 -15.80 17.27
N ASN A 22 -6.31 -15.60 15.97
CA ASN A 22 -7.11 -14.75 15.12
C ASN A 22 -8.13 -15.59 14.36
N LYS A 23 -9.42 -15.31 14.54
CA LYS A 23 -10.45 -15.82 13.64
C LYS A 23 -10.25 -15.13 12.30
N GLY A 24 -9.51 -15.74 11.38
CA GLY A 24 -9.01 -15.18 10.11
C GLY A 24 -10.06 -14.61 9.13
N ILE A 25 -11.32 -14.46 9.56
CA ILE A 25 -12.40 -13.88 8.78
C ILE A 25 -12.07 -12.45 8.33
N PHE A 26 -11.53 -11.60 9.20
CA PHE A 26 -11.14 -10.25 8.77
C PHE A 26 -10.03 -10.31 7.71
N LEU A 27 -9.01 -11.16 7.91
CA LEU A 27 -7.93 -11.31 6.93
C LEU A 27 -8.49 -11.69 5.56
N ILE A 28 -9.39 -12.69 5.49
CA ILE A 28 -10.05 -13.11 4.25
C ILE A 28 -10.84 -11.95 3.63
N TYR A 29 -11.76 -11.34 4.38
CA TYR A 29 -12.64 -10.31 3.84
C TYR A 29 -11.93 -8.98 3.54
N SER A 30 -10.78 -8.72 4.16
CA SER A 30 -9.96 -7.54 3.83
C SER A 30 -9.38 -7.59 2.41
N HIS A 31 -9.41 -8.75 1.74
CA HIS A 31 -9.00 -8.86 0.33
C HIS A 31 -10.00 -8.22 -0.63
N TYR A 32 -11.28 -8.10 -0.28
CA TYR A 32 -12.26 -7.43 -1.14
C TYR A 32 -11.87 -5.98 -1.46
N PRO A 33 -11.62 -5.09 -0.47
CA PRO A 33 -11.16 -3.74 -0.77
C PRO A 33 -9.77 -3.70 -1.45
N ILE A 34 -8.89 -4.69 -1.21
CA ILE A 34 -7.61 -4.81 -1.94
C ILE A 34 -7.86 -5.03 -3.43
N PHE A 35 -8.68 -6.04 -3.79
CA PHE A 35 -8.98 -6.35 -5.19
C PHE A 35 -9.76 -5.23 -5.87
N ILE A 36 -10.75 -4.65 -5.18
CA ILE A 36 -11.48 -3.48 -5.70
C ILE A 36 -10.50 -2.33 -5.97
N GLY A 37 -9.59 -2.03 -5.04
CA GLY A 37 -8.57 -1.01 -5.20
C GLY A 37 -7.67 -1.26 -6.42
N LEU A 38 -7.20 -2.50 -6.60
CA LEU A 38 -6.40 -2.88 -7.77
C LEU A 38 -7.17 -2.76 -9.09
N ILE A 39 -8.45 -3.15 -9.11
CA ILE A 39 -9.31 -3.01 -10.30
C ILE A 39 -9.48 -1.52 -10.64
N MET A 40 -9.76 -0.67 -9.64
CA MET A 40 -9.87 0.78 -9.84
C MET A 40 -8.58 1.36 -10.42
N VAL A 41 -7.41 0.97 -9.89
CA VAL A 41 -6.10 1.37 -10.42
C VAL A 41 -5.94 0.94 -11.88
N THR A 42 -6.24 -0.33 -12.21
CA THR A 42 -6.10 -0.85 -13.57
C THR A 42 -7.04 -0.16 -14.56
N VAL A 43 -8.30 0.04 -14.20
CA VAL A 43 -9.28 0.74 -15.05
C VAL A 43 -8.85 2.19 -15.28
N SER A 44 -8.44 2.90 -14.23
CA SER A 44 -7.97 4.27 -14.33
C SER A 44 -6.76 4.43 -15.24
N MET A 45 -5.84 3.46 -15.28
CA MET A 45 -4.66 3.54 -16.15
C MET A 45 -5.02 3.69 -17.64
N SER A 46 -6.05 2.99 -18.10
CA SER A 46 -6.54 3.13 -19.49
C SER A 46 -7.16 4.50 -19.76
N PHE A 47 -7.83 5.09 -18.77
CA PHE A 47 -8.44 6.41 -18.90
C PHE A 47 -7.45 7.56 -18.67
N LEU A 48 -6.36 7.34 -17.92
CA LEU A 48 -5.38 8.39 -17.64
C LEU A 48 -4.75 8.88 -18.94
N VAL A 49 -4.45 7.97 -19.86
CA VAL A 49 -3.82 8.29 -21.15
C VAL A 49 -4.83 8.61 -22.26
N ASN A 50 -6.13 8.61 -21.96
CA ASN A 50 -7.17 8.96 -22.92
C ASN A 50 -7.40 10.49 -22.90
N PRO A 51 -7.14 11.22 -24.01
CA PRO A 51 -7.30 12.67 -24.07
C PRO A 51 -8.77 13.14 -23.97
N GLU A 52 -9.74 12.26 -24.21
CA GLU A 52 -11.16 12.57 -24.10
C GLU A 52 -11.71 12.35 -22.68
N ALA A 53 -10.94 11.75 -21.78
CA ALA A 53 -11.37 11.48 -20.42
C ALA A 53 -11.25 12.72 -19.52
N HIS A 54 -12.16 12.83 -18.54
CA HIS A 54 -12.07 13.90 -17.55
C HIS A 54 -10.93 13.62 -16.55
N HIS A 55 -9.75 14.17 -16.82
CA HIS A 55 -8.50 13.81 -16.11
C HIS A 55 -8.54 14.01 -14.59
N LEU A 56 -9.26 15.02 -14.07
CA LEU A 56 -9.43 15.19 -12.63
C LEU A 56 -10.20 14.02 -12.00
N PHE A 57 -11.24 13.54 -12.69
CA PHE A 57 -12.04 12.39 -12.23
C PHE A 57 -11.20 11.13 -12.27
N THR A 58 -10.52 10.89 -13.40
CA THR A 58 -9.66 9.73 -13.57
C THR A 58 -8.54 9.69 -12.55
N THR A 59 -7.89 10.83 -12.29
CA THR A 59 -6.84 10.94 -11.27
C THR A 59 -7.39 10.68 -9.87
N SER A 60 -8.56 11.23 -9.54
CA SER A 60 -9.23 10.98 -8.27
C SER A 60 -9.59 9.51 -8.09
N PHE A 61 -10.13 8.87 -9.14
CA PHE A 61 -10.51 7.45 -9.12
C PHE A 61 -9.28 6.53 -9.02
N PHE A 62 -8.19 6.87 -9.71
CA PHE A 62 -6.90 6.20 -9.61
C PHE A 62 -6.36 6.22 -8.17
N TYR A 63 -6.32 7.39 -7.55
CA TYR A 63 -5.85 7.52 -6.16
C TYR A 63 -6.82 6.92 -5.15
N ALA A 64 -8.12 6.96 -5.39
CA ALA A 64 -9.08 6.24 -4.55
C ALA A 64 -8.82 4.73 -4.56
N GLY A 65 -8.46 4.16 -5.72
CA GLY A 65 -8.03 2.76 -5.84
C GLY A 65 -6.77 2.45 -5.03
N ILE A 66 -5.73 3.28 -5.16
CA ILE A 66 -4.48 3.14 -4.37
C ILE A 66 -4.77 3.28 -2.88
N GLY A 67 -5.57 4.28 -2.49
CA GLY A 67 -5.92 4.57 -1.10
C GLY A 67 -6.71 3.42 -0.47
N LEU A 68 -7.69 2.86 -1.19
CA LEU A 68 -8.46 1.72 -0.73
C LEU A 68 -7.58 0.48 -0.54
N PHE A 69 -6.69 0.20 -1.50
CA PHE A 69 -5.69 -0.85 -1.38
C PHE A 69 -4.81 -0.66 -0.14
N GLN A 70 -4.21 0.52 0.01
CA GLN A 70 -3.29 0.82 1.11
C GLN A 70 -3.97 0.76 2.46
N ALA A 71 -5.18 1.33 2.58
CA ALA A 71 -5.97 1.27 3.80
C ALA A 71 -6.29 -0.17 4.21
N ALA A 72 -6.66 -1.03 3.25
CA ALA A 72 -6.95 -2.43 3.51
C ALA A 72 -5.70 -3.21 3.96
N VAL A 73 -4.57 -3.04 3.27
CA VAL A 73 -3.29 -3.66 3.65
C VAL A 73 -2.88 -3.21 5.05
N LEU A 74 -2.84 -1.91 5.32
CA LEU A 74 -2.47 -1.34 6.63
C LEU A 74 -3.41 -1.79 7.76
N SER A 75 -4.70 -1.96 7.48
CA SER A 75 -5.68 -2.40 8.48
C SER A 75 -5.40 -3.80 9.04
N ASN A 76 -4.69 -4.64 8.29
CA ASN A 76 -4.24 -5.96 8.72
C ASN A 76 -3.05 -5.91 9.68
N GLY A 77 -2.40 -4.74 9.84
CA GLY A 77 -1.31 -4.53 10.79
C GLY A 77 -1.68 -4.87 12.25
N ARG A 78 -2.96 -4.92 12.58
CA ARG A 78 -3.46 -5.37 13.89
C ARG A 78 -3.18 -6.86 14.18
N PHE A 79 -3.03 -7.67 13.12
CA PHE A 79 -2.72 -9.10 13.16
C PHE A 79 -1.24 -9.39 12.94
N ASN A 80 -0.39 -8.36 12.87
CA ASN A 80 1.05 -8.56 12.78
C ASN A 80 1.59 -9.22 14.05
N LYS A 81 2.73 -9.91 13.89
CA LYS A 81 3.59 -10.35 15.00
C LYS A 81 3.78 -9.17 15.97
N SER A 82 3.87 -9.46 17.27
CA SER A 82 3.85 -8.43 18.32
C SER A 82 4.86 -7.28 18.10
N TYR A 83 6.04 -7.60 17.59
CA TYR A 83 7.12 -6.64 17.28
C TYR A 83 7.00 -5.96 15.91
N LEU A 84 6.07 -6.39 15.04
CA LEU A 84 5.77 -5.81 13.73
C LEU A 84 4.46 -5.01 13.71
N LYS A 85 3.83 -4.80 14.88
CA LYS A 85 2.65 -3.94 14.98
C LYS A 85 3.01 -2.48 14.71
N TYR A 86 2.27 -1.85 13.81
CA TYR A 86 2.47 -0.45 13.46
C TYR A 86 2.01 0.47 14.60
N ASP A 87 2.85 1.45 14.92
CA ASP A 87 2.49 2.52 15.83
C ASP A 87 1.79 3.67 15.09
N LYS A 88 1.34 4.68 15.85
CA LYS A 88 0.63 5.84 15.28
C LYS A 88 1.52 6.65 14.34
N ILE A 89 2.83 6.70 14.60
CA ILE A 89 3.78 7.45 13.79
C ILE A 89 3.90 6.78 12.42
N TYR A 90 4.02 5.46 12.38
CA TYR A 90 4.06 4.68 11.15
C TYR A 90 2.83 4.94 10.27
N TYR A 91 1.62 4.83 10.84
CA TYR A 91 0.38 5.15 10.10
C TYR A 91 0.35 6.61 9.63
N GLY A 92 0.79 7.55 10.47
CA GLY A 92 0.86 8.96 10.12
C GLY A 92 1.79 9.23 8.93
N LEU A 93 2.95 8.57 8.86
CA LEU A 93 3.87 8.67 7.73
C LEU A 93 3.28 8.08 6.45
N GLN A 94 2.64 6.89 6.53
CA GLN A 94 1.97 6.29 5.36
C GLN A 94 0.85 7.19 4.82
N ALA A 95 0.01 7.75 5.70
CA ALA A 95 -1.02 8.71 5.32
C ALA A 95 -0.42 9.98 4.72
N THR A 96 0.69 10.48 5.26
CA THR A 96 1.38 11.68 4.75
C THR A 96 1.91 11.46 3.34
N PHE A 97 2.60 10.34 3.07
CA PHE A 97 3.07 10.01 1.72
C PHE A 97 1.91 9.96 0.74
N PHE A 98 0.81 9.30 1.11
CA PHE A 98 -0.38 9.22 0.28
C PHE A 98 -1.00 10.58 -0.03
N LEU A 99 -1.20 11.42 0.99
CA LEU A 99 -1.83 12.74 0.84
C LEU A 99 -0.97 13.68 -0.01
N ILE A 100 0.35 13.67 0.16
CA ILE A 100 1.27 14.46 -0.68
C ILE A 100 1.17 14.00 -2.14
N GLY A 101 1.22 12.68 -2.41
CA GLY A 101 1.10 12.15 -3.75
C GLY A 101 -0.24 12.49 -4.41
N LEU A 102 -1.34 12.38 -3.66
CA LEU A 102 -2.68 12.74 -4.10
C LEU A 102 -2.77 14.23 -4.47
N LEU A 103 -2.38 15.12 -3.55
CA LEU A 103 -2.48 16.56 -3.78
C LEU A 103 -1.63 16.99 -4.98
N LEU A 104 -0.39 16.52 -5.08
CA LEU A 104 0.46 16.81 -6.24
C LEU A 104 -0.16 16.27 -7.54
N SER A 105 -0.71 15.06 -7.53
CA SER A 105 -1.32 14.48 -8.74
C SER A 105 -2.59 15.20 -9.16
N LEU A 106 -3.39 15.70 -8.22
CA LEU A 106 -4.54 16.54 -8.54
C LEU A 106 -4.12 17.88 -9.15
N LEU A 107 -3.01 18.48 -8.70
CA LEU A 107 -2.47 19.71 -9.29
C LEU A 107 -1.96 19.50 -10.72
N PHE A 108 -1.49 18.30 -11.04
CA PHE A 108 -0.96 17.94 -12.36
C PHE A 108 -1.87 16.97 -13.12
N SER A 109 -3.19 16.96 -12.84
CA SER A 109 -4.11 15.96 -13.40
C SER A 109 -4.10 15.94 -14.93
N ASP A 110 -3.88 17.09 -15.56
CA ASP A 110 -3.85 17.24 -17.03
C ASP A 110 -2.60 16.64 -17.69
N ASN A 111 -1.64 16.15 -16.89
CA ASN A 111 -0.45 15.49 -17.38
C ASN A 111 -0.36 14.05 -16.85
N PRO A 112 -0.87 13.06 -17.60
CA PRO A 112 -0.95 11.66 -17.17
C PRO A 112 0.41 11.07 -16.78
N THR A 113 1.47 11.43 -17.52
CA THR A 113 2.83 10.97 -17.24
C THR A 113 3.32 11.45 -15.88
N ILE A 114 3.04 12.71 -15.51
CA ILE A 114 3.40 13.26 -14.20
C ILE A 114 2.60 12.58 -13.09
N VAL A 115 1.30 12.37 -13.27
CA VAL A 115 0.45 11.64 -12.30
C VAL A 115 0.98 10.23 -12.04
N ILE A 116 1.32 9.48 -13.09
CA ILE A 116 1.88 8.13 -12.99
C ILE A 116 3.24 8.15 -12.29
N ALA A 117 4.10 9.12 -12.61
CA ALA A 117 5.41 9.26 -11.97
C ALA A 117 5.27 9.56 -10.47
N ILE A 118 4.40 10.48 -10.08
CA ILE A 118 4.12 10.81 -8.67
C ILE A 118 3.62 9.58 -7.93
N ALA A 119 2.64 8.85 -8.47
CA ALA A 119 2.10 7.66 -7.84
C ALA A 119 3.15 6.54 -7.70
N THR A 120 4.03 6.40 -8.70
CA THR A 120 5.14 5.44 -8.66
C THR A 120 6.13 5.78 -7.55
N LEU A 121 6.57 7.04 -7.46
CA LEU A 121 7.48 7.50 -6.41
C LEU A 121 6.86 7.42 -5.02
N MET A 122 5.60 7.80 -4.90
CA MET A 122 4.83 7.69 -3.66
C MET A 122 4.78 6.23 -3.17
N THR A 123 4.32 5.31 -4.02
CA THR A 123 4.23 3.88 -3.64
C THR A 123 5.60 3.27 -3.37
N LEU A 124 6.66 3.73 -4.05
CA LEU A 124 8.03 3.33 -3.75
C LEU A 124 8.48 3.83 -2.37
N ALA A 125 8.21 5.08 -2.03
CA ALA A 125 8.56 5.63 -0.71
C ALA A 125 7.84 4.89 0.43
N MET A 126 6.55 4.58 0.24
CA MET A 126 5.76 3.78 1.18
C MET A 126 6.35 2.38 1.36
N GLU A 127 6.79 1.75 0.27
CA GLU A 127 7.41 0.41 0.29
C GLU A 127 8.79 0.40 0.95
N ILE A 128 9.63 1.39 0.65
CA ILE A 128 10.93 1.58 1.32
C ILE A 128 10.72 1.76 2.83
N HIS A 129 9.72 2.55 3.22
CA HIS A 129 9.39 2.78 4.63
C HIS A 129 8.92 1.49 5.31
N PHE A 130 8.07 0.69 4.66
CA PHE A 130 7.68 -0.64 5.15
C PHE A 130 8.88 -1.59 5.27
N THR A 131 9.67 -1.73 4.22
CA THR A 131 10.85 -2.61 4.21
C THR A 131 11.84 -2.22 5.29
N HIS A 132 12.14 -0.93 5.45
CA HIS A 132 13.02 -0.43 6.50
C HIS A 132 12.46 -0.77 7.89
N PHE A 133 11.20 -0.48 8.16
CA PHE A 133 10.52 -0.84 9.41
C PHE A 133 10.64 -2.34 9.68
N TYR A 134 10.27 -3.18 8.72
CA TYR A 134 10.30 -4.62 8.83
C TYR A 134 11.72 -5.12 9.16
N MET A 135 12.73 -4.72 8.39
CA MET A 135 14.11 -5.14 8.61
C MET A 135 14.64 -4.69 9.97
N THR A 136 14.34 -3.47 10.41
CA THR A 136 14.79 -2.96 11.72
C THR A 136 14.15 -3.74 12.87
N GLN A 137 12.84 -4.00 12.81
CA GLN A 137 12.14 -4.72 13.86
C GLN A 137 12.56 -6.20 13.90
N THR A 138 12.63 -6.86 12.74
CA THR A 138 13.05 -8.26 12.64
C THR A 138 14.48 -8.45 13.13
N LYS A 139 15.43 -7.58 12.78
CA LYS A 139 16.80 -7.64 13.32
C LYS A 139 16.87 -7.48 14.85
N LYS A 140 15.96 -6.70 15.43
CA LYS A 140 15.95 -6.40 16.86
C LYS A 140 15.28 -7.51 17.69
N PHE A 141 14.26 -8.16 17.15
CA PHE A 141 13.37 -9.03 17.93
C PHE A 141 13.25 -10.47 17.41
N SER A 142 13.60 -10.73 16.14
CA SER A 142 13.62 -12.11 15.62
C SER A 142 14.96 -12.76 15.95
N THR A 143 14.92 -13.99 16.46
CA THR A 143 16.05 -14.90 16.28
C THR A 143 16.09 -15.25 14.80
N PRO A 144 17.17 -14.94 14.07
CA PRO A 144 17.23 -15.28 12.66
C PRO A 144 17.22 -16.80 12.52
N ASN A 145 16.17 -17.33 11.90
CA ASN A 145 16.14 -18.74 11.52
C ASN A 145 16.88 -18.87 10.18
N TRP A 146 18.21 -18.91 10.27
CA TRP A 146 19.11 -18.99 9.10
C TRP A 146 19.01 -20.32 8.34
N GLU A 147 18.15 -21.27 8.75
CA GLU A 147 18.01 -22.57 8.09
C GLU A 147 17.32 -22.52 6.71
N LEU A 148 16.86 -21.35 6.26
CA LEU A 148 16.18 -21.16 4.98
C LEU A 148 17.01 -20.41 3.92
N PHE A 149 18.33 -20.25 4.12
CA PHE A 149 19.26 -19.74 3.10
C PHE A 149 20.52 -20.59 2.96
#